data_AF-A0AAV7IZA0-F1
#
_entry.id   AF-A0AAV7IZA0-F1
#
_cell.length_a   1.000
_cell.length_b   1.000
_cell.length_c   1.000
_cell.angle_alpha   90.00
_cell.angle_beta   90.00
_cell.angle_gamma   90.00
#
_symmetry.space_group_name_H-M   'P 1'
#
loop_
_entity.id
_entity.type
_entity.pdbx_description
1 polymer ?
#
loop_
_entity_poly.entity_id
_entity_poly.type
_entity_poly.pdbx_seq_one_letter_code
_entity_poly.pdbx_strand_id
1 'polypeptide(L)'
;MELDIAVEMLLHNQDIGADRVTVSTLIGDDDSSTIARLRRESDHKICGFHKNPEKYEHKLLPGGKGLTGDDSKYSLEKIFRNFANNAEQLAPCGSSQANESMNMKIASKPPKARHYGVSESNDFRVVTAACEKYIRFSFIKNVNQEMGYSPPTKHSLKFLEQKDNLKRLQAAKTNTSQSGLDIGTEFVDQPVPKSSIAKDETVVAVFFNLKNTGFGHSCEIVQIVVKYNDTEYNVYILPTKGIPPSASAVTGHTTKGGKLFLLGIKVETISAKFAADGLLSFLKSTKQRVILTAHNCIRFDAPLIIRLMKQVGLLIEFKNIVSGFCDTLPLFKSKLPERKSEILSFKQSALAEKYLQADDLKGAYNAINDVSVLQKLVYHAKISITHDELKLNTVTINYIACF
;
A
#
# COMPACT_ATOMS: atom_id res chain seq x y z
N MET A 1 26.14 12.45 -10.20
CA MET A 1 26.93 13.10 -11.27
C MET A 1 27.33 11.98 -12.23
N GLU A 2 27.11 12.12 -13.54
CA GLU A 2 27.61 11.10 -14.49
C GLU A 2 29.14 10.99 -14.37
N LEU A 3 29.68 9.77 -14.40
CA LEU A 3 31.08 9.46 -14.08
C LEU A 3 32.07 10.25 -14.95
N ASP A 4 31.72 10.44 -16.22
CA ASP A 4 32.56 11.13 -17.20
C ASP A 4 32.64 12.63 -16.93
N ILE A 5 31.54 13.24 -16.47
CA ILE A 5 31.50 14.67 -16.14
C ILE A 5 32.45 14.98 -14.98
N ALA A 6 32.50 14.10 -13.97
CA ALA A 6 33.40 14.29 -12.83
C ALA A 6 34.88 14.23 -13.23
N VAL A 7 35.25 13.30 -14.12
CA VAL A 7 36.60 13.16 -14.66
C VAL A 7 36.97 14.37 -15.50
N GLU A 8 36.09 14.79 -16.40
CA GLU A 8 36.32 15.91 -17.31
C GLU A 8 36.49 17.23 -16.52
N MET A 9 35.62 17.46 -15.52
CA MET A 9 35.70 18.63 -14.64
C MET A 9 36.95 18.67 -13.75
N LEU A 10 37.51 17.52 -13.34
CA LEU A 10 38.58 17.47 -12.34
C LEU A 10 39.98 17.27 -12.94
N LEU A 11 40.08 16.50 -14.03
CA LEU A 11 41.37 16.11 -14.63
C LEU A 11 41.65 16.81 -15.95
N HIS A 12 40.60 17.20 -16.69
CA HIS A 12 40.74 17.78 -18.03
C HIS A 12 40.30 19.27 -18.09
N ASN A 13 39.91 19.84 -16.95
CA ASN A 13 39.54 21.24 -16.86
C ASN A 13 40.80 22.12 -16.93
N GLN A 14 40.89 22.91 -18.00
CA GLN A 14 42.05 23.76 -18.29
C GLN A 14 42.26 24.84 -17.21
N ASP A 15 41.20 25.29 -16.54
CA ASP A 15 41.28 26.29 -15.47
C ASP A 15 41.94 25.73 -14.20
N ILE A 16 41.75 24.44 -13.92
CA ILE A 16 42.39 23.75 -12.78
C ILE A 16 43.89 23.51 -13.06
N GLY A 17 44.22 23.17 -14.30
CA GLY A 17 45.59 22.97 -14.75
C GLY A 17 46.42 24.25 -14.84
N ALA A 18 45.80 25.37 -15.23
CA ALA A 18 46.46 26.67 -15.39
C ALA A 18 46.99 27.26 -14.07
N ASP A 19 46.24 27.08 -12.97
CA ASP A 19 46.56 27.68 -11.66
C ASP A 19 47.32 26.73 -10.70
N ARG A 20 47.83 25.58 -11.18
CA ARG A 20 48.44 24.51 -10.35
C ARG A 20 47.53 24.08 -9.17
N VAL A 21 46.22 24.15 -9.33
CA VAL A 21 45.26 23.81 -8.28
C VAL A 21 45.13 22.28 -8.24
N THR A 22 45.53 21.66 -7.13
CA THR A 22 45.35 20.22 -6.93
C THR A 22 44.14 19.95 -6.05
N VAL A 23 43.16 19.24 -6.60
CA VAL A 23 41.98 18.83 -5.83
C VAL A 23 42.39 17.79 -4.79
N SER A 24 42.27 18.16 -3.52
CA SER A 24 42.73 17.35 -2.39
C SER A 24 41.63 16.50 -1.76
N THR A 25 40.39 16.98 -1.81
CA THR A 25 39.21 16.33 -1.23
C THR A 25 38.02 16.61 -2.14
N LEU A 26 37.31 15.56 -2.54
CA LEU A 26 36.03 15.66 -3.26
C LEU A 26 34.91 15.27 -2.30
N ILE A 27 33.88 16.11 -2.18
CA ILE A 27 32.70 15.84 -1.36
C ILE A 27 31.50 15.74 -2.30
N GLY A 28 30.89 14.55 -2.36
CA GLY A 28 29.71 14.26 -3.18
C GLY A 28 28.93 13.10 -2.57
N ASP A 29 27.74 12.83 -3.12
CA ASP A 29 26.97 11.64 -2.78
C ASP A 29 27.83 10.40 -3.06
N ASP A 30 27.88 9.44 -2.13
CA ASP A 30 28.92 8.41 -2.02
C ASP A 30 28.76 7.29 -3.09
N ASP A 31 28.70 7.68 -4.36
CA ASP A 31 28.70 6.77 -5.49
C ASP A 31 30.12 6.23 -5.67
N SER A 32 30.33 5.07 -5.05
CA SER A 32 31.57 4.28 -5.11
C SER A 32 32.17 4.15 -6.52
N SER A 33 31.36 4.18 -7.58
CA SER A 33 31.83 4.10 -8.96
C SER A 33 32.55 5.37 -9.44
N THR A 34 32.11 6.56 -8.99
CA THR A 34 32.71 7.86 -9.34
C THR A 34 34.07 8.03 -8.70
N ILE A 35 34.16 7.74 -7.40
CA ILE A 35 35.42 7.81 -6.66
C ILE A 35 36.43 6.77 -7.16
N ALA A 36 35.98 5.56 -7.49
CA ALA A 36 36.87 4.51 -8.02
C ALA A 36 37.45 4.85 -9.40
N ARG A 37 36.70 5.58 -10.25
CA ARG A 37 37.19 6.01 -11.56
C ARG A 37 38.15 7.20 -11.44
N LEU A 38 37.80 8.21 -10.66
CA LEU A 38 38.69 9.34 -10.38
C LEU A 38 40.03 8.92 -9.76
N ARG A 39 40.03 7.94 -8.85
CA ARG A 39 41.28 7.39 -8.29
C ARG A 39 42.12 6.62 -9.30
N ARG A 40 41.51 6.05 -10.34
CA ARG A 40 42.23 5.32 -11.41
C ARG A 40 42.84 6.26 -12.44
N GLU A 41 42.13 7.35 -12.76
CA GLU A 41 42.50 8.26 -13.84
C GLU A 41 43.30 9.46 -13.33
N SER A 42 43.31 9.73 -12.02
CA SER A 42 44.11 10.81 -11.43
C SER A 42 45.53 10.35 -11.09
N ASP A 43 46.52 11.11 -11.56
CA ASP A 43 47.95 10.90 -11.24
C ASP A 43 48.30 11.25 -9.77
N HIS A 44 47.46 12.01 -9.07
CA HIS A 44 47.68 12.42 -7.68
C HIS A 44 46.68 11.76 -6.71
N LYS A 45 47.12 11.44 -5.49
CA LYS A 45 46.27 10.72 -4.52
C LYS A 45 45.11 11.59 -4.02
N ILE A 46 43.89 11.28 -4.45
CA ILE A 46 42.64 11.91 -3.98
C ILE A 46 42.15 11.21 -2.69
N CYS A 47 42.93 11.34 -1.61
CA CYS A 47 42.55 10.91 -0.26
C CYS A 47 43.41 11.62 0.80
N GLY A 48 42.79 12.41 1.67
CA GLY A 48 43.52 13.17 2.71
C GLY A 48 44.33 12.29 3.67
N PHE A 49 43.84 11.10 4.01
CA PHE A 49 44.57 10.13 4.84
C PHE A 49 45.89 9.70 4.19
N HIS A 50 45.87 9.36 2.90
CA HIS A 50 47.08 8.91 2.20
C HIS A 50 48.08 10.04 1.92
N LYS A 51 47.67 11.30 2.02
CA LYS A 51 48.57 12.46 1.91
C LYS A 51 49.29 12.75 3.24
N ASN A 52 48.61 12.60 4.36
CA ASN A 52 49.22 12.82 5.68
C ASN A 52 48.60 11.92 6.76
N PRO A 53 49.01 10.64 6.83
CA PRO A 53 48.38 9.64 7.70
C PRO A 53 48.44 10.01 9.18
N GLU A 54 49.50 10.68 9.62
CA GLU A 54 49.77 10.97 11.03
C GLU A 54 48.91 12.11 11.59
N LYS A 55 48.48 13.06 10.73
CA LYS A 55 47.68 14.23 11.13
C LYS A 55 46.24 14.18 10.63
N TYR A 56 45.85 13.11 9.92
CA TYR A 56 44.52 13.03 9.32
C TYR A 56 43.46 12.62 10.35
N GLU A 57 42.43 13.47 10.48
CA GLU A 57 41.30 13.23 11.37
C GLU A 57 40.09 12.67 10.61
N HIS A 58 39.65 11.47 10.97
CA HIS A 58 38.48 10.81 10.40
C HIS A 58 37.18 11.38 10.99
N LYS A 59 36.59 12.40 10.34
CA LYS A 59 35.38 13.11 10.82
C LYS A 59 34.18 12.23 11.20
N LEU A 60 34.05 11.05 10.58
CA LEU A 60 32.93 10.12 10.80
C LEU A 60 33.24 9.02 11.81
N LEU A 61 34.49 8.88 12.24
CA LEU A 61 34.90 7.89 13.22
C LEU A 61 35.01 8.54 14.61
N PRO A 62 34.58 7.86 15.68
CA PRO A 62 34.68 8.38 17.04
C PRO A 62 36.11 8.81 17.39
N GLY A 63 36.26 10.06 17.84
CA GLY A 63 37.55 10.61 18.24
C GLY A 63 38.53 10.85 17.09
N GLY A 64 38.07 10.84 15.83
CA GLY A 64 38.90 11.22 14.69
C GLY A 64 39.99 10.23 14.30
N LYS A 65 40.04 9.06 14.95
CA LYS A 65 41.07 8.04 14.76
C LYS A 65 40.62 6.97 13.77
N GLY A 66 41.56 6.45 13.00
CA GLY A 66 41.32 5.28 12.17
C GLY A 66 41.02 4.05 13.02
N LEU A 67 40.31 3.08 12.44
CA LEU A 67 40.09 1.77 13.07
C LEU A 67 41.42 1.00 13.07
N THR A 68 42.04 0.86 14.24
CA THR A 68 43.31 0.17 14.43
C THR A 68 43.15 -1.02 15.38
N GLY A 69 44.06 -2.01 15.27
CA GLY A 69 44.09 -3.20 16.13
C GLY A 69 43.42 -4.43 15.53
N ASP A 70 43.99 -5.60 15.85
CA ASP A 70 43.54 -6.90 15.33
C ASP A 70 42.15 -7.29 15.84
N ASP A 71 41.77 -6.86 17.05
CA ASP A 71 40.43 -7.12 17.62
C ASP A 71 39.31 -6.39 16.86
N SER A 72 39.57 -5.14 16.46
CA SER A 72 38.66 -4.34 15.64
C SER A 72 38.50 -4.97 14.26
N LYS A 73 39.61 -5.43 13.66
CA LYS A 73 39.60 -6.14 12.38
C LYS A 73 38.83 -7.46 12.48
N TYR A 74 39.08 -8.25 13.51
CA TYR A 74 38.38 -9.51 13.74
C TYR A 74 36.87 -9.31 13.92
N SER A 75 36.48 -8.29 14.68
CA SER A 75 35.08 -7.94 14.90
C SER A 75 34.37 -7.52 13.61
N LEU A 76 35.02 -6.70 12.79
CA LEU A 76 34.50 -6.29 11.48
C LEU A 76 34.45 -7.46 10.49
N GLU A 77 35.47 -8.30 10.44
CA GLU A 77 35.49 -9.48 9.59
C GLU A 77 34.38 -10.47 9.96
N LYS A 78 34.07 -10.63 11.24
CA LYS A 78 32.94 -11.46 11.69
C LYS A 78 31.60 -10.91 11.18
N ILE A 79 31.43 -9.59 11.21
CA ILE A 79 30.24 -8.91 10.67
C ILE A 79 30.18 -9.08 9.15
N PHE A 80 31.26 -8.77 8.43
CA PHE A 80 31.30 -8.85 6.97
C PHE A 80 31.18 -10.28 6.44
N ARG A 81 31.70 -11.29 7.14
CA ARG A 81 31.50 -12.70 6.76
C ARG A 81 30.03 -13.10 6.76
N ASN A 82 29.22 -12.59 7.69
CA ASN A 82 27.78 -12.86 7.68
C ASN A 82 27.12 -12.29 6.42
N PHE A 83 27.53 -11.11 5.95
CA PHE A 83 27.01 -10.53 4.71
C PHE A 83 27.56 -11.26 3.47
N ALA A 84 28.85 -11.59 3.45
CA ALA A 84 29.48 -12.31 2.34
C ALA A 84 28.89 -13.72 2.15
N ASN A 85 28.65 -14.45 3.23
CA ASN A 85 28.04 -15.78 3.19
C ASN A 85 26.57 -15.75 2.73
N ASN A 86 25.90 -14.60 2.84
CA ASN A 86 24.53 -14.38 2.37
C ASN A 86 24.47 -13.52 1.10
N ALA A 87 25.61 -13.31 0.42
CA ALA A 87 25.70 -12.43 -0.74
C ALA A 87 24.75 -12.86 -1.87
N GLU A 88 24.53 -14.16 -2.10
CA GLU A 88 23.57 -14.63 -3.11
C GLU A 88 22.11 -14.23 -2.81
N GLN A 89 21.75 -14.06 -1.54
CA GLN A 89 20.43 -13.58 -1.13
C GLN A 89 20.35 -12.04 -1.14
N LEU A 90 21.45 -11.37 -0.75
CA LEU A 90 21.54 -9.91 -0.65
C LEU A 90 21.77 -9.22 -1.99
N ALA A 91 22.50 -9.85 -2.92
CA ALA A 91 22.85 -9.34 -4.25
C ALA A 91 21.65 -8.98 -5.13
N PRO A 92 20.55 -9.76 -5.17
CA PRO A 92 19.34 -9.32 -5.87
C PRO A 92 18.56 -8.22 -5.14
N CYS A 93 19.05 -7.73 -3.99
CA CYS A 93 18.35 -6.82 -3.07
C CYS A 93 16.91 -7.29 -2.77
N GLY A 94 16.72 -8.61 -2.72
CA GLY A 94 15.43 -9.23 -2.49
C GLY A 94 15.07 -9.14 -1.02
N SER A 95 14.08 -8.31 -0.68
CA SER A 95 13.52 -8.33 0.67
C SER A 95 12.52 -9.48 0.80
N SER A 96 12.60 -10.21 1.93
CA SER A 96 11.56 -11.14 2.35
C SER A 96 10.26 -10.41 2.72
N GLN A 97 10.35 -9.10 2.97
CA GLN A 97 9.20 -8.24 3.22
C GLN A 97 8.51 -7.89 1.90
N ALA A 98 7.21 -8.22 1.80
CA ALA A 98 6.46 -8.14 0.56
C ALA A 98 6.30 -6.70 0.00
N ASN A 99 6.35 -5.68 0.87
CA ASN A 99 6.24 -4.27 0.50
C ASN A 99 7.55 -3.74 -0.07
N GLU A 100 8.67 -3.97 0.60
CA GLU A 100 10.00 -3.69 0.06
C GLU A 100 10.24 -4.48 -1.22
N SER A 101 9.87 -5.75 -1.29
CA SER A 101 9.93 -6.53 -2.53
C SER A 101 9.10 -5.91 -3.67
N MET A 102 7.96 -5.28 -3.35
CA MET A 102 7.14 -4.56 -4.33
C MET A 102 7.76 -3.23 -4.72
N ASN A 103 8.18 -2.43 -3.75
CA ASN A 103 8.80 -1.12 -3.94
C ASN A 103 10.10 -1.26 -4.72
N MET A 104 10.90 -2.30 -4.45
CA MET A 104 12.10 -2.62 -5.23
C MET A 104 11.77 -3.06 -6.64
N LYS A 105 10.72 -3.86 -6.85
CA LYS A 105 10.27 -4.20 -8.21
C LYS A 105 9.85 -2.95 -8.98
N ILE A 106 9.07 -2.06 -8.36
CA ILE A 106 8.69 -0.78 -8.96
C ILE A 106 9.95 0.03 -9.26
N ALA A 107 10.88 0.17 -8.31
CA ALA A 107 12.13 0.93 -8.43
C ALA A 107 13.17 0.32 -9.39
N SER A 108 13.06 -0.97 -9.73
CA SER A 108 13.90 -1.62 -10.74
C SER A 108 13.47 -1.32 -12.19
N LYS A 109 12.24 -0.84 -12.39
CA LYS A 109 11.70 -0.47 -13.71
C LYS A 109 12.11 0.94 -14.17
N PRO A 110 12.35 1.95 -13.31
CA PRO A 110 12.89 3.24 -13.74
C PRO A 110 14.41 3.20 -13.86
N PRO A 111 15.00 3.74 -14.95
CA PRO A 111 16.41 4.10 -14.95
C PRO A 111 16.66 5.20 -13.90
N LYS A 112 17.67 5.01 -13.04
CA LYS A 112 18.04 5.96 -11.97
C LYS A 112 18.29 7.39 -12.48
N ALA A 113 18.62 7.54 -13.76
CA ALA A 113 18.90 8.82 -14.40
C ALA A 113 17.67 9.68 -14.75
N ARG A 114 16.42 9.21 -14.54
CA ARG A 114 15.20 9.96 -14.93
C ARG A 114 14.15 9.97 -13.82
N HIS A 115 13.63 11.16 -13.50
CA HIS A 115 12.55 11.35 -12.54
C HIS A 115 11.18 11.11 -13.18
N TYR A 116 10.45 10.09 -12.73
CA TYR A 116 9.15 9.72 -13.28
C TYR A 116 7.96 10.02 -12.37
N GLY A 117 8.18 10.44 -11.12
CA GLY A 117 7.18 10.44 -10.04
C GLY A 117 5.87 11.20 -10.30
N VAL A 118 5.81 12.00 -11.37
CA VAL A 118 4.64 12.80 -11.77
C VAL A 118 4.21 12.56 -13.24
N SER A 119 4.63 11.44 -13.84
CA SER A 119 4.35 11.13 -15.25
C SER A 119 3.47 9.90 -15.41
N GLU A 120 2.68 9.85 -16.49
CA GLU A 120 1.92 8.66 -16.90
C GLU A 120 2.83 7.41 -17.07
N SER A 121 4.11 7.62 -17.40
CA SER A 121 5.10 6.54 -17.45
C SER A 121 5.32 5.87 -16.08
N ASN A 122 5.14 6.58 -14.97
CA ASN A 122 5.20 6.00 -13.63
C ASN A 122 4.03 5.04 -13.37
N ASP A 123 2.82 5.43 -13.77
CA ASP A 123 1.63 4.60 -13.63
C ASP A 123 1.79 3.28 -14.40
N PHE A 124 2.25 3.35 -15.66
CA PHE A 124 2.55 2.15 -16.45
C PHE A 124 3.60 1.25 -15.78
N ARG A 125 4.63 1.82 -15.16
CA ARG A 125 5.69 1.05 -14.49
C ARG A 125 5.23 0.42 -13.19
N VAL A 126 4.40 1.12 -12.41
CA VAL A 126 3.77 0.59 -11.18
C VAL A 126 2.82 -0.55 -11.53
N VAL A 127 1.97 -0.34 -12.53
CA VAL A 127 1.03 -1.37 -13.03
C VAL A 127 1.80 -2.57 -13.57
N THR A 128 2.86 -2.34 -14.38
CA THR A 128 3.73 -3.40 -14.89
C THR A 128 4.36 -4.22 -13.76
N ALA A 129 4.88 -3.57 -12.72
CA ALA A 129 5.45 -4.26 -11.56
C ALA A 129 4.38 -5.07 -10.79
N ALA A 130 3.14 -4.56 -10.71
CA ALA A 130 2.03 -5.27 -10.09
C ALA A 130 1.63 -6.50 -10.90
N CYS A 131 1.45 -6.35 -12.22
CA CYS A 131 1.17 -7.46 -13.13
C CYS A 131 2.26 -8.53 -13.05
N GLU A 132 3.54 -8.14 -13.03
CA GLU A 132 4.65 -9.08 -12.88
C GLU A 132 4.67 -9.80 -11.52
N LYS A 133 4.22 -9.14 -10.44
CA LYS A 133 4.13 -9.74 -9.11
C LYS A 133 3.01 -10.78 -9.03
N TYR A 134 1.82 -10.43 -9.52
CA TYR A 134 0.60 -11.23 -9.34
C TYR A 134 0.32 -12.20 -10.50
N ILE A 135 0.57 -11.76 -11.74
CA ILE A 135 0.23 -12.48 -12.98
C ILE A 135 1.49 -13.01 -13.68
N ARG A 136 2.68 -12.70 -13.16
CA ARG A 136 3.98 -13.11 -13.73
C ARG A 136 4.17 -12.57 -15.14
N PHE A 137 5.22 -12.96 -15.86
CA PHE A 137 5.51 -12.39 -17.18
C PHE A 137 4.45 -12.69 -18.26
N SER A 138 3.51 -13.59 -17.97
CA SER A 138 2.36 -13.89 -18.83
C SER A 138 1.47 -12.67 -19.12
N PHE A 139 1.48 -11.63 -18.28
CA PHE A 139 0.69 -10.41 -18.51
C PHE A 139 1.04 -9.72 -19.84
N ILE A 140 2.29 -9.82 -20.30
CA ILE A 140 2.75 -9.18 -21.55
C ILE A 140 1.99 -9.78 -22.75
N LYS A 141 1.76 -11.10 -22.73
CA LYS A 141 0.98 -11.77 -23.77
C LYS A 141 -0.48 -11.29 -23.75
N ASN A 142 -1.07 -11.21 -22.56
CA ASN A 142 -2.47 -10.83 -22.39
C ASN A 142 -2.70 -9.36 -22.81
N VAL A 143 -1.82 -8.45 -22.39
CA VAL A 143 -1.88 -7.03 -22.76
C VAL A 143 -1.71 -6.85 -24.27
N ASN A 144 -0.79 -7.56 -24.92
CA ASN A 144 -0.64 -7.48 -26.38
C ASN A 144 -1.90 -7.96 -27.11
N GLN A 145 -2.54 -9.02 -26.63
CA GLN A 145 -3.77 -9.54 -27.22
C GLN A 145 -4.95 -8.58 -27.05
N GLU A 146 -5.12 -7.99 -25.86
CA GLU A 146 -6.20 -7.03 -25.59
C GLU A 146 -6.02 -5.71 -26.36
N MET A 147 -4.77 -5.27 -26.55
CA MET A 147 -4.45 -4.04 -27.28
C MET A 147 -4.37 -4.24 -28.81
N GLY A 148 -4.63 -5.44 -29.32
CA GLY A 148 -4.56 -5.75 -30.75
C GLY A 148 -3.15 -5.75 -31.34
N TYR A 149 -2.11 -5.84 -30.51
CA TYR A 149 -0.72 -5.94 -30.94
C TYR A 149 -0.35 -7.38 -31.32
N SER A 150 0.71 -7.50 -32.13
CA SER A 150 1.25 -8.82 -32.50
C SER A 150 1.66 -9.62 -31.25
N PRO A 151 1.33 -10.92 -31.20
CA PRO A 151 1.68 -11.75 -30.07
C PRO A 151 3.20 -11.85 -29.92
N PRO A 152 3.72 -12.03 -28.69
CA PRO A 152 5.16 -12.21 -28.49
C PRO A 152 5.69 -13.38 -29.33
N THR A 153 6.87 -13.19 -29.93
CA THR A 153 7.51 -14.24 -30.73
C THR A 153 7.79 -15.50 -29.90
N LYS A 154 7.98 -16.65 -30.56
CA LYS A 154 8.37 -17.91 -29.88
C LYS A 154 9.61 -17.74 -28.99
N HIS A 155 10.58 -16.92 -29.42
CA HIS A 155 11.77 -16.59 -28.64
C HIS A 155 11.44 -15.75 -27.40
N SER A 156 10.57 -14.74 -27.55
CA SER A 156 10.09 -13.93 -26.43
C SER A 156 9.36 -14.79 -25.40
N LEU A 157 8.45 -15.67 -25.84
CA LEU A 157 7.70 -16.57 -24.94
C LEU A 157 8.64 -17.48 -24.14
N LYS A 158 9.64 -18.07 -24.80
CA LYS A 158 10.65 -18.91 -24.14
C LYS A 158 11.47 -18.13 -23.11
N PHE A 159 11.84 -16.89 -23.42
CA PHE A 159 12.56 -16.02 -22.49
C PHE A 159 11.70 -15.61 -21.27
N LEU A 160 10.42 -15.29 -21.48
CA LEU A 160 9.49 -14.97 -20.39
C LEU A 160 9.28 -16.19 -19.47
N GLU A 161 9.14 -17.39 -20.05
CA GLU A 161 9.02 -18.64 -19.31
C GLU A 161 10.29 -18.96 -18.49
N GLN A 162 11.48 -18.77 -19.07
CA GLN A 162 12.75 -18.91 -18.35
C GLN A 162 12.83 -17.96 -17.15
N LYS A 163 12.40 -16.70 -17.31
CA LYS A 163 12.35 -15.73 -16.21
C LYS A 163 11.36 -16.14 -15.11
N ASP A 164 10.20 -16.66 -15.47
CA ASP A 164 9.23 -17.15 -14.50
C ASP A 164 9.75 -18.38 -13.75
N ASN A 165 10.44 -19.30 -14.44
CA ASN A 165 11.06 -20.47 -13.82
C ASN A 165 12.20 -20.08 -12.85
N LEU A 166 13.06 -19.13 -13.22
CA LEU A 166 14.09 -18.60 -12.33
C LEU A 166 13.48 -18.00 -11.05
N LYS A 167 12.39 -17.24 -11.17
CA LYS A 167 11.68 -16.70 -10.00
C LYS A 167 11.02 -17.77 -9.14
N ARG A 168 10.47 -18.83 -9.74
CA ARG A 168 9.92 -19.97 -9.00
C ARG A 168 11.01 -20.68 -8.21
N LEU A 169 12.17 -20.91 -8.83
CA LEU A 169 13.34 -21.52 -8.18
C LEU A 169 13.87 -20.64 -7.03
N GLN A 170 13.94 -19.32 -7.23
CA GLN A 170 14.32 -18.38 -6.17
C GLN A 170 13.35 -18.43 -4.99
N ALA A 171 12.04 -18.38 -5.24
CA ALA A 171 11.03 -18.47 -4.19
C ALA A 171 11.04 -19.82 -3.46
N ALA A 172 11.31 -20.92 -4.16
CA ALA A 172 11.43 -22.25 -3.56
C ALA A 172 12.66 -22.37 -2.64
N LYS A 173 13.79 -21.76 -3.02
CA LYS A 173 15.01 -21.71 -2.18
C LYS A 173 14.82 -20.92 -0.89
N THR A 174 14.00 -19.87 -0.90
CA THR A 174 13.68 -19.07 0.29
C THR A 174 12.89 -19.86 1.34
N ASN A 175 12.12 -20.88 0.93
CA ASN A 175 11.29 -21.70 1.83
C ASN A 175 12.04 -22.85 2.52
N THR A 176 13.27 -23.18 2.10
CA THR A 176 14.05 -24.33 2.61
C THR A 176 15.09 -23.99 3.67
N SER A 177 15.36 -22.71 3.93
CA SER A 177 16.25 -22.31 5.02
C SER A 177 15.43 -22.18 6.30
N GLN A 178 15.63 -23.10 7.24
CA GLN A 178 15.27 -22.94 8.65
C GLN A 178 16.00 -21.71 9.23
N SER A 179 15.46 -20.53 9.00
CA SER A 179 15.60 -19.37 9.88
C SER A 179 14.20 -19.11 10.43
N GLY A 180 14.02 -19.37 11.73
CA GLY A 180 12.77 -19.23 12.47
C GLY A 180 12.25 -17.78 12.57
N LEU A 181 11.93 -17.18 11.44
CA LEU A 181 11.23 -15.91 11.27
C LEU A 181 10.25 -16.04 10.10
N ASP A 182 9.41 -17.07 10.15
CA ASP A 182 8.25 -17.16 9.26
C ASP A 182 7.15 -16.25 9.83
N ILE A 183 7.32 -14.94 9.62
CA ILE A 183 6.29 -13.94 9.94
C ILE A 183 5.28 -14.01 8.80
N GLY A 184 4.27 -14.86 8.98
CA GLY A 184 3.14 -14.96 8.07
C GLY A 184 2.50 -13.60 7.83
N THR A 185 2.73 -13.02 6.65
CA THR A 185 2.00 -11.89 6.06
C THR A 185 1.37 -10.93 7.09
N GLU A 186 2.18 -10.37 7.98
CA GLU A 186 1.86 -9.11 8.61
C GLU A 186 2.55 -8.04 7.78
N PHE A 187 1.74 -7.36 6.98
CA PHE A 187 2.10 -6.04 6.52
C PHE A 187 2.46 -5.26 7.78
N VAL A 188 3.73 -4.88 7.94
CA VAL A 188 4.09 -3.82 8.87
C VAL A 188 3.42 -2.57 8.30
N ASP A 189 2.18 -2.35 8.74
CA ASP A 189 1.57 -1.03 8.71
C ASP A 189 2.62 -0.12 9.35
N GLN A 190 3.01 0.95 8.64
CA GLN A 190 3.50 2.12 9.35
C GLN A 190 2.52 2.35 10.51
N PRO A 191 2.97 2.63 11.75
CA PRO A 191 2.06 2.75 12.87
C PRO A 191 0.95 3.72 12.50
N VAL A 192 -0.22 3.17 12.17
CA VAL A 192 -1.44 3.93 11.97
C VAL A 192 -1.62 4.60 13.32
N PRO A 193 -1.69 5.93 13.40
CA PRO A 193 -1.92 6.62 14.66
C PRO A 193 -3.18 6.01 15.29
N LYS A 194 -2.97 5.18 16.31
CA LYS A 194 -4.03 4.51 17.05
C LYS A 194 -4.84 5.59 17.76
N SER A 195 -6.16 5.40 17.74
CA SER A 195 -7.22 6.29 18.21
C SER A 195 -6.79 7.49 19.08
N SER A 196 -7.11 8.71 18.65
CA SER A 196 -7.10 9.91 19.49
C SER A 196 -8.36 10.04 20.37
N ILE A 197 -9.15 8.96 20.51
CA ILE A 197 -10.41 8.96 21.26
C ILE A 197 -10.04 8.74 22.74
N ALA A 198 -10.41 9.70 23.60
CA ALA A 198 -10.10 9.60 25.02
C ALA A 198 -10.78 8.37 25.64
N LYS A 199 -10.16 7.74 26.65
CA LYS A 199 -10.67 6.48 27.25
C LYS A 199 -12.11 6.64 27.76
N ASP A 200 -12.44 7.80 28.28
CA ASP A 200 -13.73 8.21 28.86
C ASP A 200 -14.74 8.77 27.83
N GLU A 201 -14.32 9.06 26.60
CA GLU A 201 -15.23 9.58 25.57
C GLU A 201 -16.27 8.52 25.17
N THR A 202 -17.55 8.85 25.31
CA THR A 202 -18.67 8.02 24.90
C THR A 202 -18.88 8.14 23.38
N VAL A 203 -18.72 7.01 22.69
CA VAL A 203 -18.88 6.90 21.24
C VAL A 203 -19.77 5.72 20.93
N VAL A 204 -20.46 5.73 19.79
CA VAL A 204 -21.27 4.59 19.35
C VAL A 204 -20.80 4.03 18.02
N ALA A 205 -20.90 2.71 17.87
CA ALA A 205 -20.58 2.06 16.61
C ALA A 205 -21.78 2.15 15.66
N VAL A 206 -21.53 2.67 14.46
CA VAL A 206 -22.51 2.76 13.39
C VAL A 206 -21.97 1.96 12.21
N PHE A 207 -22.75 1.01 11.71
CA PHE A 207 -22.31 0.13 10.63
C PHE A 207 -22.67 0.71 9.28
N PHE A 208 -21.78 0.64 8.31
CA PHE A 208 -22.06 1.15 6.96
C PHE A 208 -21.49 0.27 5.87
N ASN A 209 -22.00 0.46 4.66
CA ASN A 209 -21.51 -0.16 3.44
C ASN A 209 -21.80 0.77 2.27
N LEU A 210 -20.88 0.86 1.32
CA LEU A 210 -21.07 1.64 0.11
C LEU A 210 -21.10 0.71 -1.11
N LYS A 211 -21.94 1.05 -2.09
CA LYS A 211 -21.78 0.54 -3.46
C LYS A 211 -21.27 1.68 -4.33
N ASN A 212 -20.36 1.36 -5.23
CA ASN A 212 -19.66 2.34 -6.05
C ASN A 212 -19.49 1.84 -7.49
N THR A 213 -19.04 2.72 -8.38
CA THR A 213 -18.82 2.41 -9.80
C THR A 213 -17.52 1.66 -10.08
N GLY A 214 -16.76 1.24 -9.06
CA GLY A 214 -15.52 0.49 -9.21
C GLY A 214 -14.36 1.06 -8.38
N PHE A 215 -13.14 0.84 -8.84
CA PHE A 215 -11.92 1.24 -8.14
C PHE A 215 -11.28 2.51 -8.74
N GLY A 216 -10.45 3.19 -7.95
CA GLY A 216 -9.65 4.35 -8.39
C GLY A 216 -10.26 5.72 -8.06
N HIS A 217 -9.51 6.79 -8.31
CA HIS A 217 -9.86 8.15 -7.90
C HIS A 217 -11.07 8.76 -8.63
N SER A 218 -11.58 8.12 -9.68
CA SER A 218 -12.76 8.56 -10.42
C SER A 218 -14.03 7.78 -10.11
N CYS A 219 -13.98 6.77 -9.22
CA CYS A 219 -15.18 6.03 -8.88
C CYS A 219 -16.18 6.91 -8.12
N GLU A 220 -17.47 6.62 -8.26
CA GLU A 220 -18.57 7.38 -7.67
C GLU A 220 -19.37 6.48 -6.74
N ILE A 221 -19.89 7.04 -5.64
CA ILE A 221 -20.81 6.32 -4.76
C ILE A 221 -22.17 6.23 -5.45
N VAL A 222 -22.74 5.03 -5.46
CA VAL A 222 -24.04 4.70 -6.07
C VAL A 222 -25.10 4.39 -5.01
N GLN A 223 -24.68 3.85 -3.87
CA GLN A 223 -25.57 3.56 -2.75
C GLN A 223 -24.83 3.83 -1.43
N ILE A 224 -25.52 4.46 -0.49
CA ILE A 224 -25.06 4.62 0.90
C ILE A 224 -26.03 3.85 1.78
N VAL A 225 -25.51 2.90 2.55
CA VAL A 225 -26.27 2.21 3.58
C VAL A 225 -25.58 2.40 4.92
N VAL A 226 -26.34 2.85 5.90
CA VAL A 226 -25.90 3.02 7.28
C VAL A 226 -26.94 2.46 8.23
N LYS A 227 -26.51 1.78 9.29
CA LYS A 227 -27.37 1.19 10.32
C LYS A 227 -26.86 1.53 11.70
N TYR A 228 -27.79 1.91 12.58
CA TYR A 228 -27.55 2.11 14.00
C TYR A 228 -28.74 1.52 14.77
N ASN A 229 -28.49 0.48 15.56
CA ASN A 229 -29.55 -0.33 16.18
C ASN A 229 -30.56 -0.80 15.11
N ASP A 230 -31.84 -0.48 15.28
CA ASP A 230 -32.92 -0.84 14.37
C ASP A 230 -33.23 0.23 13.31
N THR A 231 -32.48 1.36 13.31
CA THR A 231 -32.67 2.42 12.33
C THR A 231 -31.67 2.31 11.20
N GLU A 232 -32.13 2.64 9.99
CA GLU A 232 -31.37 2.49 8.77
C GLU A 232 -31.51 3.74 7.90
N TYR A 233 -30.43 4.12 7.25
CA TYR A 233 -30.40 5.12 6.19
C TYR A 233 -29.88 4.45 4.92
N ASN A 234 -30.75 4.30 3.91
CA ASN A 234 -30.43 3.68 2.64
C ASN A 234 -30.89 4.59 1.50
N VAL A 235 -29.93 5.11 0.74
CA VAL A 235 -30.20 6.01 -0.37
C VAL A 235 -29.33 5.67 -1.58
N TYR A 236 -29.85 5.98 -2.76
CA TYR A 236 -29.16 5.79 -4.02
C TYR A 236 -28.79 7.14 -4.66
N ILE A 237 -27.63 7.18 -5.31
CA ILE A 237 -27.10 8.33 -6.04
C ILE A 237 -26.88 7.91 -7.48
N LEU A 238 -27.38 8.70 -8.43
CA LEU A 238 -27.14 8.47 -9.84
C LEU A 238 -25.68 8.85 -10.19
N PRO A 239 -24.82 7.92 -10.65
CA PRO A 239 -23.46 8.25 -11.03
C PRO A 239 -23.42 9.01 -12.36
N THR A 240 -22.45 9.89 -12.53
CA THR A 240 -22.33 10.73 -13.73
C THR A 240 -21.75 10.01 -14.94
N LYS A 241 -20.87 9.01 -14.72
CA LYS A 241 -20.15 8.29 -15.80
C LYS A 241 -20.73 6.90 -16.12
N GLY A 242 -21.90 6.58 -15.58
CA GLY A 242 -22.47 5.23 -15.64
C GLY A 242 -21.70 4.21 -14.80
N ILE A 243 -22.07 2.94 -14.94
CA ILE A 243 -21.49 1.83 -14.14
C ILE A 243 -20.83 0.82 -15.08
N PRO A 244 -19.51 0.56 -14.94
CA PRO A 244 -18.83 -0.46 -15.71
C PRO A 244 -19.44 -1.87 -15.54
N PRO A 245 -19.36 -2.76 -16.55
CA PRO A 245 -19.89 -4.11 -16.44
C PRO A 245 -19.33 -4.92 -15.26
N SER A 246 -18.04 -4.75 -14.95
CA SER A 246 -17.39 -5.41 -13.80
C SER A 246 -17.98 -4.99 -12.46
N ALA A 247 -18.25 -3.69 -12.26
CA ALA A 247 -18.92 -3.18 -11.06
C ALA A 247 -20.40 -3.59 -11.03
N SER A 248 -21.07 -3.61 -12.18
CA SER A 248 -22.46 -4.04 -12.30
C SER A 248 -22.63 -5.52 -11.91
N ALA A 249 -21.70 -6.39 -12.31
CA ALA A 249 -21.72 -7.82 -11.98
C ALA A 249 -21.61 -8.10 -10.47
N VAL A 250 -20.90 -7.25 -9.74
CA VAL A 250 -20.70 -7.40 -8.28
C VAL A 250 -21.81 -6.73 -7.48
N THR A 251 -22.27 -5.56 -7.92
CA THR A 251 -23.18 -4.72 -7.14
C THR A 251 -24.65 -4.89 -7.54
N GLY A 252 -24.94 -5.48 -8.70
CA GLY A 252 -26.27 -5.55 -9.28
C GLY A 252 -26.80 -4.20 -9.81
N HIS A 253 -26.01 -3.12 -9.72
CA HIS A 253 -26.43 -1.79 -10.15
C HIS A 253 -26.11 -1.56 -11.63
N THR A 254 -27.05 -0.98 -12.36
CA THR A 254 -26.86 -0.58 -13.76
C THR A 254 -27.50 0.79 -14.03
N THR A 255 -27.02 1.49 -15.05
CA THR A 255 -27.60 2.77 -15.49
C THR A 255 -28.16 2.66 -16.90
N LYS A 256 -29.41 3.09 -17.11
CA LYS A 256 -30.06 3.12 -18.43
C LYS A 256 -30.94 4.37 -18.56
N GLY A 257 -30.72 5.16 -19.62
CA GLY A 257 -31.53 6.36 -19.90
C GLY A 257 -31.56 7.38 -18.76
N GLY A 258 -30.41 7.66 -18.13
CA GLY A 258 -30.32 8.61 -17.00
C GLY A 258 -30.99 8.13 -15.71
N LYS A 259 -31.27 6.83 -15.57
CA LYS A 259 -31.90 6.22 -14.39
C LYS A 259 -31.03 5.09 -13.85
N LEU A 260 -31.07 4.88 -12.54
CA LEU A 260 -30.38 3.80 -11.85
C LEU A 260 -31.32 2.62 -11.64
N PHE A 261 -30.78 1.41 -11.78
CA PHE A 261 -31.50 0.15 -11.59
C PHE A 261 -30.70 -0.77 -10.67
N LEU A 262 -31.36 -1.45 -9.75
CA LEU A 262 -30.82 -2.52 -8.93
C LEU A 262 -31.48 -3.83 -9.37
N LEU A 263 -30.68 -4.79 -9.87
CA LEU A 263 -31.18 -6.07 -10.39
C LEU A 263 -32.29 -5.91 -11.45
N GLY A 264 -32.18 -4.87 -12.29
CA GLY A 264 -33.17 -4.55 -13.32
C GLY A 264 -34.40 -3.77 -12.84
N ILE A 265 -34.56 -3.55 -11.53
CA ILE A 265 -35.64 -2.74 -10.95
C ILE A 265 -35.16 -1.29 -10.81
N LYS A 266 -35.92 -0.33 -11.36
CA LYS A 266 -35.60 1.10 -11.23
C LYS A 266 -35.64 1.50 -9.76
N VAL A 267 -34.60 2.19 -9.29
CA VAL A 267 -34.55 2.79 -7.94
C VAL A 267 -34.63 4.31 -8.03
N GLU A 268 -35.22 4.94 -7.01
CA GLU A 268 -35.23 6.40 -6.89
C GLU A 268 -33.87 6.88 -6.38
N THR A 269 -33.36 7.94 -7.00
CA THR A 269 -32.04 8.51 -6.69
C THR A 269 -32.17 9.93 -6.20
N ILE A 270 -31.33 10.32 -5.26
CA ILE A 270 -31.18 11.70 -4.80
C ILE A 270 -29.80 12.26 -5.21
N SER A 271 -29.62 13.57 -5.11
CA SER A 271 -28.32 14.18 -5.38
C SER A 271 -27.29 13.79 -4.32
N ALA A 272 -26.01 13.77 -4.69
CA ALA A 272 -24.92 13.47 -3.77
C ALA A 272 -24.92 14.41 -2.53
N LYS A 273 -25.32 15.67 -2.71
CA LYS A 273 -25.47 16.64 -1.62
C LYS A 273 -26.57 16.24 -0.65
N PHE A 274 -27.78 15.96 -1.14
CA PHE A 274 -28.89 15.52 -0.29
C PHE A 274 -28.59 14.18 0.40
N ALA A 275 -27.89 13.27 -0.29
CA ALA A 275 -27.46 12.01 0.31
C ALA A 275 -26.49 12.22 1.48
N ALA A 276 -25.54 13.15 1.34
CA ALA A 276 -24.59 13.51 2.38
C ALA A 276 -25.24 14.28 3.55
N ASP A 277 -26.16 15.21 3.26
CA ASP A 277 -26.94 15.94 4.28
C ASP A 277 -27.82 14.98 5.11
N GLY A 278 -28.49 14.04 4.44
CA GLY A 278 -29.32 13.02 5.10
C GLY A 278 -28.49 12.04 5.93
N LEU A 279 -27.31 11.65 5.44
CA LEU A 279 -26.35 10.86 6.21
C LEU A 279 -25.90 11.60 7.46
N LEU A 280 -25.51 12.87 7.33
CA LEU A 280 -25.06 13.68 8.46
C LEU A 280 -26.18 13.84 9.51
N SER A 281 -27.42 14.04 9.06
CA SER A 281 -28.60 14.10 9.93
C SER A 281 -28.86 12.76 10.63
N PHE A 282 -28.72 11.64 9.92
CA PHE A 282 -28.81 10.30 10.51
C PHE A 282 -27.75 10.10 11.61
N LEU A 283 -26.49 10.47 11.35
CA LEU A 283 -25.42 10.35 12.36
C LEU A 283 -25.65 11.29 13.56
N LYS A 284 -26.15 12.51 13.34
CA LYS A 284 -26.55 13.44 14.43
C LYS A 284 -27.67 12.85 15.29
N SER A 285 -28.58 12.05 14.72
CA SER A 285 -29.69 11.43 15.45
C SER A 285 -29.24 10.44 16.54
N THR A 286 -27.99 9.94 16.46
CA THR A 286 -27.41 9.06 17.50
C THR A 286 -27.17 9.80 18.83
N LYS A 287 -27.16 11.14 18.82
CA LYS A 287 -26.88 12.03 19.96
C LYS A 287 -25.50 11.83 20.59
N GLN A 288 -24.61 11.06 19.95
CA GLN A 288 -23.25 10.78 20.41
C GLN A 288 -22.29 10.90 19.23
N ARG A 289 -20.99 10.96 19.53
CA ARG A 289 -19.98 10.81 18.48
C ARG A 289 -19.95 9.37 17.99
N VAL A 290 -19.64 9.18 16.71
CA VAL A 290 -19.81 7.88 16.04
C VAL A 290 -18.48 7.32 15.55
N ILE A 291 -18.35 6.00 15.62
CA ILE A 291 -17.34 5.23 14.92
C ILE A 291 -18.01 4.56 13.72
N LEU A 292 -17.61 4.94 12.50
CA LEU A 292 -18.11 4.30 11.29
C LEU A 292 -17.39 2.96 11.08
N THR A 293 -18.12 1.87 11.24
CA THR A 293 -17.59 0.51 11.25
C THR A 293 -17.99 -0.21 9.97
N ALA A 294 -17.02 -0.75 9.24
CA ALA A 294 -17.26 -1.49 8.00
C ALA A 294 -16.18 -2.55 7.77
N HIS A 295 -16.40 -3.45 6.82
CA HIS A 295 -15.48 -4.54 6.53
C HIS A 295 -14.47 -4.16 5.45
N ASN A 296 -13.17 -4.19 5.78
CA ASN A 296 -12.09 -3.78 4.87
C ASN A 296 -12.26 -2.33 4.40
N CYS A 297 -12.74 -1.43 5.26
CA CYS A 297 -13.23 -0.12 4.84
C CYS A 297 -12.14 0.94 4.71
N ILE A 298 -11.01 0.80 5.42
CA ILE A 298 -9.98 1.85 5.50
C ILE A 298 -9.38 2.16 4.14
N ARG A 299 -9.28 1.14 3.27
CA ARG A 299 -8.72 1.26 1.92
C ARG A 299 -9.78 1.44 0.82
N PHE A 300 -11.06 1.29 1.17
CA PHE A 300 -12.14 1.21 0.19
C PHE A 300 -13.25 2.22 0.51
N ASP A 301 -14.12 1.93 1.47
CA ASP A 301 -15.30 2.77 1.74
C ASP A 301 -14.96 4.12 2.40
N ALA A 302 -14.01 4.14 3.35
CA ALA A 302 -13.71 5.33 4.13
C ALA A 302 -13.17 6.50 3.29
N PRO A 303 -12.20 6.30 2.36
CA PRO A 303 -11.77 7.37 1.46
C PRO A 303 -12.91 7.93 0.60
N LEU A 304 -13.85 7.08 0.16
CA LEU A 304 -14.96 7.49 -0.71
C LEU A 304 -15.92 8.42 0.01
N ILE A 305 -16.30 8.08 1.25
CA ILE A 305 -17.25 8.90 2.01
C ILE A 305 -16.61 10.21 2.47
N ILE A 306 -15.33 10.20 2.83
CA ILE A 306 -14.57 11.43 3.15
C ILE A 306 -14.52 12.34 1.93
N ARG A 307 -14.23 11.79 0.75
CA ARG A 307 -14.20 12.55 -0.50
C ARG A 307 -15.57 13.13 -0.84
N LEU A 308 -16.65 12.36 -0.69
CA LEU A 308 -18.02 12.86 -0.86
C LEU A 308 -18.28 14.05 0.08
N MET A 309 -18.04 13.88 1.38
CA MET A 309 -18.24 14.94 2.38
C MET A 309 -17.40 16.19 2.08
N LYS A 310 -16.17 16.03 1.58
CA LYS A 310 -15.32 17.13 1.14
C LYS A 310 -15.89 17.83 -0.10
N GLN A 311 -16.33 17.09 -1.11
CA GLN A 311 -16.89 17.64 -2.35
C GLN A 311 -18.17 18.43 -2.12
N VAL A 312 -19.00 18.02 -1.15
CA VAL A 312 -20.25 18.72 -0.83
C VAL A 312 -20.11 19.80 0.24
N GLY A 313 -18.89 20.02 0.78
CA GLY A 313 -18.61 21.04 1.79
C GLY A 313 -18.99 20.68 3.23
N LEU A 314 -19.30 19.42 3.54
CA LEU A 314 -19.75 18.94 4.86
C LEU A 314 -18.63 18.32 5.71
N LEU A 315 -17.38 18.29 5.22
CA LEU A 315 -16.28 17.57 5.89
C LEU A 315 -16.02 18.05 7.33
N ILE A 316 -16.18 19.34 7.61
CA ILE A 316 -15.96 19.89 8.96
C ILE A 316 -17.03 19.34 9.92
N GLU A 317 -18.31 19.46 9.56
CA GLU A 317 -19.40 18.93 10.37
C GLU A 317 -19.29 17.41 10.55
N PHE A 318 -18.92 16.71 9.47
CA PHE A 318 -18.69 15.27 9.51
C PHE A 318 -17.61 14.89 10.53
N LYS A 319 -16.48 15.61 10.59
CA LYS A 319 -15.41 15.40 11.59
C LYS A 319 -15.85 15.68 13.03
N ASN A 320 -16.78 16.62 13.22
CA ASN A 320 -17.33 16.94 14.54
C ASN A 320 -18.22 15.83 15.11
N ILE A 321 -18.78 14.97 14.25
CA ILE A 321 -19.65 13.86 14.67
C ILE A 321 -18.91 12.52 14.62
N VAL A 322 -18.09 12.29 13.60
CA VAL A 322 -17.41 11.03 13.36
C VAL A 322 -16.02 11.03 13.98
N SER A 323 -15.80 10.17 14.98
CA SER A 323 -14.48 9.99 15.62
C SER A 323 -13.48 9.29 14.71
N GLY A 324 -13.96 8.47 13.78
CA GLY A 324 -13.12 7.81 12.80
C GLY A 324 -13.80 6.58 12.21
N PHE A 325 -12.98 5.74 11.57
CA PHE A 325 -13.41 4.51 10.94
C PHE A 325 -12.79 3.29 11.63
N CYS A 326 -13.58 2.25 11.85
CA CYS A 326 -13.11 0.97 12.36
C CYS A 326 -13.19 -0.09 11.27
N ASP A 327 -12.06 -0.72 10.95
CA ASP A 327 -11.98 -1.84 10.01
C ASP A 327 -12.20 -3.16 10.76
N THR A 328 -13.25 -3.89 10.39
CA THR A 328 -13.54 -5.19 11.02
C THR A 328 -12.65 -6.33 10.51
N LEU A 329 -11.98 -6.20 9.36
CA LEU A 329 -11.17 -7.29 8.81
C LEU A 329 -9.99 -7.67 9.72
N PRO A 330 -9.17 -6.73 10.24
CA PRO A 330 -8.14 -7.05 11.23
C PRO A 330 -8.72 -7.63 12.54
N LEU A 331 -9.87 -7.12 12.99
CA LEU A 331 -10.53 -7.60 14.20
C LEU A 331 -10.99 -9.06 14.06
N PHE A 332 -11.62 -9.42 12.94
CA PHE A 332 -12.00 -10.80 12.68
C PHE A 332 -10.80 -11.74 12.61
N LYS A 333 -9.68 -11.30 12.01
CA LYS A 333 -8.43 -12.09 11.98
C LYS A 333 -7.87 -12.32 13.38
N SER A 334 -7.97 -11.33 14.26
CA SER A 334 -7.54 -11.43 15.66
C SER A 334 -8.44 -12.38 16.47
N LYS A 335 -9.76 -12.29 16.29
CA LYS A 335 -10.75 -13.09 17.02
C LYS A 335 -10.89 -14.53 16.54
N LEU A 336 -10.49 -14.82 15.30
CA LEU A 336 -10.62 -16.14 14.67
C LEU A 336 -9.25 -16.65 14.19
N PRO A 337 -8.28 -16.86 15.10
CA PRO A 337 -6.95 -17.32 14.74
C PRO A 337 -6.97 -18.70 14.07
N GLU A 338 -7.96 -19.55 14.38
CA GLU A 338 -8.11 -20.88 13.77
C GLU A 338 -8.32 -20.79 12.26
N ARG A 339 -9.07 -19.77 11.80
CA ARG A 339 -9.26 -19.52 10.37
C ARG A 339 -7.97 -19.07 9.69
N LYS A 340 -7.09 -18.36 10.42
CA LYS A 340 -5.79 -17.93 9.90
C LYS A 340 -4.88 -19.15 9.71
N SER A 341 -4.83 -20.08 10.67
CA SER A 341 -4.05 -21.32 10.56
C SER A 341 -4.57 -22.24 9.45
N GLU A 342 -5.87 -22.29 9.23
CA GLU A 342 -6.50 -23.11 8.19
C GLU A 342 -6.55 -22.43 6.81
N ILE A 343 -5.98 -21.23 6.66
CA ILE A 343 -5.97 -20.46 5.41
C ILE A 343 -7.40 -20.24 4.86
N LEU A 344 -8.36 -19.99 5.76
CA LEU A 344 -9.74 -19.74 5.41
C LEU A 344 -9.99 -18.27 5.06
N SER A 345 -10.98 -18.03 4.18
CA SER A 345 -11.33 -16.68 3.76
C SER A 345 -11.91 -15.87 4.92
N PHE A 346 -11.55 -14.59 4.99
CA PHE A 346 -12.15 -13.61 5.90
C PHE A 346 -13.11 -12.66 5.19
N LYS A 347 -13.49 -12.96 3.94
CA LYS A 347 -14.57 -12.23 3.27
C LYS A 347 -15.83 -12.30 4.13
N GLN A 348 -16.56 -11.20 4.20
CA GLN A 348 -17.80 -11.14 4.99
C GLN A 348 -18.77 -12.26 4.64
N SER A 349 -18.93 -12.61 3.35
CA SER A 349 -19.79 -13.73 2.93
C SER A 349 -19.34 -15.07 3.53
N ALA A 350 -18.04 -15.36 3.53
CA ALA A 350 -17.48 -16.59 4.08
C ALA A 350 -17.55 -16.66 5.62
N LEU A 351 -17.56 -15.50 6.29
CA LEU A 351 -17.83 -15.43 7.73
C LEU A 351 -19.33 -15.64 8.00
N ALA A 352 -20.19 -15.00 7.22
CA ALA A 352 -21.64 -15.12 7.34
C ALA A 352 -22.10 -16.58 7.15
N GLU A 353 -21.63 -17.27 6.11
CA GLU A 353 -21.90 -18.68 5.86
C GLU A 353 -21.47 -19.61 7.01
N LYS A 354 -20.42 -19.24 7.75
CA LYS A 354 -19.88 -20.08 8.83
C LYS A 354 -20.56 -19.84 10.17
N TYR A 355 -20.90 -18.59 10.49
CA TYR A 355 -21.29 -18.17 11.83
C TYR A 355 -22.75 -17.72 11.94
N LEU A 356 -23.44 -17.44 10.83
CA LEU A 356 -24.85 -17.03 10.85
C LEU A 356 -25.75 -18.14 10.30
N GLN A 357 -27.05 -18.08 10.61
CA GLN A 357 -28.02 -19.06 10.13
C GLN A 357 -28.48 -18.73 8.70
N ALA A 358 -29.01 -19.72 7.97
CA ALA A 358 -29.46 -19.52 6.59
C ALA A 358 -30.53 -18.42 6.44
N ASP A 359 -31.38 -18.23 7.46
CA ASP A 359 -32.38 -17.16 7.48
C ASP A 359 -31.75 -15.76 7.60
N ASP A 360 -30.57 -15.64 8.21
CA ASP A 360 -29.79 -14.39 8.25
C ASP A 360 -29.15 -14.04 6.90
N LEU A 361 -29.11 -15.00 5.97
CA LEU A 361 -28.52 -14.87 4.64
C LEU A 361 -29.58 -14.61 3.55
N LYS A 362 -30.87 -14.67 3.89
CA LYS A 362 -31.97 -14.38 2.97
C LYS A 362 -31.94 -12.90 2.59
N GLY A 363 -31.60 -12.59 1.33
CA GLY A 363 -31.50 -11.22 0.81
C GLY A 363 -30.11 -10.81 0.29
N ALA A 364 -29.27 -11.78 -0.09
CA ALA A 364 -27.85 -11.66 -0.45
C ALA A 364 -27.46 -10.75 -1.65
N TYR A 365 -28.30 -9.80 -2.06
CA TYR A 365 -27.99 -8.82 -3.12
C TYR A 365 -28.20 -7.36 -2.73
N ASN A 366 -28.36 -7.06 -1.44
CA ASN A 366 -28.62 -5.71 -0.97
C ASN A 366 -27.55 -5.26 0.03
N ALA A 367 -27.00 -4.05 -0.19
CA ALA A 367 -26.08 -3.42 0.75
C ALA A 367 -26.66 -3.29 2.17
N ILE A 368 -27.99 -3.27 2.30
CA ILE A 368 -28.70 -3.35 3.61
C ILE A 368 -28.41 -4.66 4.33
N ASN A 369 -28.45 -5.78 3.60
CA ASN A 369 -28.15 -7.08 4.18
C ASN A 369 -26.68 -7.17 4.58
N ASP A 370 -25.77 -6.61 3.78
CA ASP A 370 -24.34 -6.56 4.11
C ASP A 370 -24.12 -5.86 5.47
N VAL A 371 -24.77 -4.72 5.72
CA VAL A 371 -24.61 -4.00 6.99
C VAL A 371 -25.19 -4.78 8.17
N SER A 372 -26.38 -5.38 7.99
CA SER A 372 -27.03 -6.18 9.03
C SER A 372 -26.23 -7.46 9.36
N VAL A 373 -25.72 -8.15 8.34
CA VAL A 373 -24.83 -9.31 8.49
C VAL A 373 -23.56 -8.93 9.22
N LEU A 374 -22.96 -7.79 8.87
CA LEU A 374 -21.73 -7.34 9.53
C LEU A 374 -21.97 -7.05 11.02
N GLN A 375 -23.05 -6.36 11.36
CA GLN A 375 -23.42 -6.09 12.75
C GLN A 375 -23.62 -7.38 13.53
N LYS A 376 -24.34 -8.36 12.96
CA LYS A 376 -24.52 -9.70 13.57
C LYS A 376 -23.20 -10.42 13.78
N LEU A 377 -22.28 -10.37 12.81
CA LEU A 377 -20.96 -10.99 12.92
C LEU A 377 -20.10 -10.36 14.02
N VAL A 378 -20.10 -9.03 14.13
CA VAL A 378 -19.33 -8.31 15.15
C VAL A 378 -19.79 -8.70 16.56
N TYR A 379 -21.10 -8.81 16.78
CA TYR A 379 -21.67 -9.18 18.08
C TYR A 379 -21.94 -10.68 18.25
N HIS A 380 -21.54 -11.52 17.29
CA HIS A 380 -21.78 -12.96 17.36
C HIS A 380 -21.06 -13.57 18.57
N ALA A 381 -21.71 -14.47 19.32
CA ALA A 381 -21.19 -15.01 20.58
C ALA A 381 -19.79 -15.64 20.48
N LYS A 382 -19.47 -16.29 19.35
CA LYS A 382 -18.13 -16.87 19.09
C LYS A 382 -17.07 -15.83 18.71
N ILE A 383 -17.46 -14.72 18.09
CA ILE A 383 -16.52 -13.68 17.63
C ILE A 383 -16.33 -12.62 18.72
N SER A 384 -17.43 -12.13 19.29
CA SER A 384 -17.49 -11.25 20.46
C SER A 384 -16.50 -10.08 20.38
N ILE A 385 -16.59 -9.28 19.32
CA ILE A 385 -15.87 -8.01 19.23
C ILE A 385 -16.59 -7.01 20.15
N THR A 386 -15.86 -6.49 21.12
CA THR A 386 -16.41 -5.54 22.10
C THR A 386 -16.42 -4.11 21.57
N HIS A 387 -17.23 -3.26 22.19
CA HIS A 387 -17.25 -1.84 21.86
C HIS A 387 -15.88 -1.17 22.06
N ASP A 388 -15.16 -1.55 23.13
CA ASP A 388 -13.80 -1.04 23.40
C ASP A 388 -12.81 -1.45 22.33
N GLU A 389 -12.94 -2.66 21.77
CA GLU A 389 -12.09 -3.11 20.66
C GLU A 389 -12.36 -2.31 19.39
N LEU A 390 -13.62 -1.98 19.09
CA LEU A 390 -13.97 -1.08 17.97
C LEU A 390 -13.34 0.31 18.17
N LYS A 391 -13.45 0.86 19.38
CA LYS A 391 -12.88 2.16 19.76
C LYS A 391 -11.36 2.18 19.62
N LEU A 392 -10.66 1.18 20.17
CA LEU A 392 -9.19 1.08 20.14
C LEU A 392 -8.63 0.90 18.72
N ASN A 393 -9.39 0.28 17.82
CA ASN A 393 -9.02 0.04 16.43
C ASN A 393 -9.60 1.09 15.47
N THR A 394 -10.07 2.22 15.99
CA THR A 394 -10.55 3.33 15.17
C THR A 394 -9.38 4.15 14.62
N VAL A 395 -9.43 4.41 13.31
CA VAL A 395 -8.51 5.26 12.57
C VAL A 395 -9.16 6.63 12.33
N THR A 396 -8.45 7.70 12.67
CA THR A 396 -8.99 9.06 12.54
C THR A 396 -9.18 9.48 11.08
N ILE A 397 -10.16 10.35 10.83
CA ILE A 397 -10.44 10.89 9.48
C ILE A 397 -9.21 11.58 8.89
N ASN A 398 -8.44 12.30 9.72
CA ASN A 398 -7.26 13.04 9.26
C ASN A 398 -6.19 12.10 8.69
N TYR A 399 -6.02 10.91 9.27
CA TYR A 399 -5.08 9.92 8.75
C TYR A 399 -5.52 9.37 7.39
N ILE A 400 -6.80 9.07 7.24
CA ILE A 400 -7.34 8.50 6.00
C ILE A 400 -7.35 9.55 4.87
N ALA A 401 -7.64 10.81 5.19
CA ALA A 401 -7.69 11.91 4.20
C ALA A 401 -6.32 12.29 3.60
N CYS A 402 -5.21 11.74 4.11
CA CYS A 402 -3.87 11.91 3.56
C CYS A 402 -3.54 10.93 2.43
N PHE A 403 -4.40 9.92 2.20
CA PHE A 403 -4.33 8.95 1.11
C PHE A 403 -5.43 9.23 0.08
#